data_AF-A0A3C0UDD0-F1
#
_entry.id   AF-A0A3C0UDD0-F1
#
_cell.length_a   1.000
_cell.length_b   1.000
_cell.length_c   1.000
_cell.angle_alpha   90.00
_cell.angle_beta   90.00
_cell.angle_gamma   90.00
#
_symmetry.space_group_name_H-M   'P 1'
#
loop_
_entity.id
_entity.type
_entity.pdbx_description
1 polymer ?
#
loop_
_entity_poly.entity_id
_entity_poly.type
_entity_poly.pdbx_seq_one_letter_code
_entity_poly.pdbx_strand_id
1 'polypeptide(L)' 'SVQDTVSDSHYLSMSGYSPLLAETLPVNGKEMNVNMAVRYSLTDNRTYILIGSPVITQEY' A
#
# COMPACT_ATOMS: atom_id res chain seq x y z
N SER A 1 -6.73 6.61 -7.86
CA SER A 1 -6.95 7.50 -6.70
C SER A 1 -6.53 6.79 -5.42
N VAL A 2 -6.05 7.53 -4.42
CA VAL A 2 -5.82 6.99 -3.08
C VAL A 2 -7.18 6.77 -2.42
N GLN A 3 -7.38 5.61 -1.80
CA GLN A 3 -8.67 5.23 -1.21
C GLN A 3 -8.59 4.94 0.28
N ASP A 4 -7.44 4.44 0.73
CA ASP A 4 -7.14 4.18 2.13
C ASP A 4 -5.69 4.57 2.46
N THR A 5 -5.44 4.97 3.69
CA THR A 5 -4.12 5.40 4.18
C THR A 5 -3.99 5.10 5.67
N VAL A 6 -2.92 4.38 6.02
CA VAL A 6 -2.51 4.09 7.40
C VAL A 6 -1.13 4.73 7.60
N SER A 7 -0.95 5.47 8.69
CA SER A 7 0.31 6.16 8.97
C SER A 7 0.68 6.09 10.44
N ASP A 8 1.98 5.97 10.69
CA ASP A 8 2.66 6.12 11.98
C ASP A 8 3.95 6.95 11.75
N SER A 9 4.67 7.28 12.82
CA SER A 9 5.93 8.02 12.87
C SER A 9 7.04 7.51 11.92
N HIS A 10 7.07 6.23 11.59
CA HIS A 10 8.10 5.61 10.73
C HIS A 10 7.55 4.78 9.56
N TYR A 11 6.23 4.81 9.37
CA TYR A 11 5.53 3.95 8.42
C TYR A 11 4.36 4.69 7.78
N LEU A 12 4.23 4.54 6.47
CA LEU A 12 3.08 5.00 5.70
C LEU A 12 2.66 3.87 4.78
N SER A 13 1.39 3.50 4.77
CA SER A 13 0.81 2.59 3.80
C SER A 13 -0.41 3.20 3.16
N MET A 14 -0.50 3.05 1.84
CA MET A 14 -1.53 3.61 1.00
C MET A 14 -2.05 2.54 0.07
N SER A 15 -3.37 2.41 0.01
CA SER A 15 -4.02 1.53 -0.95
C SER A 15 -4.92 2.35 -1.87
N GLY A 16 -4.99 1.93 -3.12
CA GLY A 16 -5.74 2.69 -4.11
C GLY A 16 -6.00 1.92 -5.40
N TYR A 17 -6.50 2.69 -6.36
CA TYR A 17 -6.83 2.21 -7.70
C TYR A 17 -6.01 2.94 -8.76
N SER A 18 -5.49 2.17 -9.71
CA SER A 18 -4.89 2.62 -10.95
C SER A 18 -5.60 1.94 -12.12
N PRO A 19 -6.14 2.69 -13.10
CA PRO A 19 -6.78 2.08 -14.27
C PRO A 19 -5.80 1.31 -15.17
N LEU A 20 -4.49 1.40 -14.91
CA LEU A 20 -3.43 0.70 -15.66
C LEU A 20 -3.19 -0.73 -15.16
N LEU A 21 -3.79 -1.13 -14.04
CA LEU A 21 -3.63 -2.46 -13.44
C LEU A 21 -4.93 -3.24 -13.60
N ALA A 22 -4.84 -4.41 -14.25
CA ALA A 22 -6.00 -5.18 -14.68
C ALA A 22 -6.74 -5.88 -13.54
N GLU A 23 -6.01 -6.40 -12.56
CA GLU A 23 -6.60 -7.17 -11.45
C GLU A 23 -7.00 -6.22 -10.32
N THR A 24 -8.26 -6.32 -9.86
CA THR A 24 -8.77 -5.53 -8.74
C THR A 24 -9.28 -6.43 -7.62
N LEU A 25 -9.29 -5.87 -6.42
CA LEU A 25 -9.84 -6.45 -5.22
C LEU A 25 -10.87 -5.49 -4.63
N PRO A 26 -12.13 -5.92 -4.44
CA PRO A 26 -13.12 -5.12 -3.74
C PRO A 26 -12.82 -5.11 -2.24
N VAL A 27 -12.62 -3.92 -1.67
CA VAL A 27 -12.40 -3.70 -0.24
C VAL A 27 -13.35 -2.60 0.22
N ASN A 28 -14.20 -2.89 1.22
CA ASN A 28 -15.18 -1.93 1.76
C ASN A 28 -16.03 -1.22 0.68
N GLY A 29 -16.41 -1.93 -0.38
CA GLY A 29 -17.21 -1.39 -1.48
C GLY A 29 -16.45 -0.51 -2.47
N LYS A 30 -15.11 -0.46 -2.38
CA LYS A 30 -14.24 0.23 -3.35
C LYS A 30 -13.32 -0.76 -4.06
N GLU A 31 -13.09 -0.55 -5.34
CA GLU A 31 -12.13 -1.32 -6.13
C GLU A 31 -10.71 -0.83 -5.86
N MET A 32 -9.82 -1.71 -5.40
CA MET A 32 -8.41 -1.42 -5.16
C MET A 32 -7.53 -2.37 -5.98
N ASN A 33 -6.38 -1.92 -6.48
CA ASN A 33 -5.46 -2.77 -7.22
C ASN A 33 -3.98 -2.46 -7.02
N VAL A 34 -3.66 -1.52 -6.13
CA VAL A 34 -2.29 -1.21 -5.78
C VAL A 34 -2.20 -0.87 -4.30
N ASN A 35 -1.15 -1.37 -3.65
CA ASN A 35 -0.71 -0.89 -2.34
C ASN A 35 0.72 -0.36 -2.43
N MET A 36 1.01 0.68 -1.66
CA MET A 36 2.34 1.23 -1.48
C MET A 36 2.61 1.35 0.02
N ALA A 37 3.71 0.77 0.48
CA ALA A 37 4.19 0.93 1.84
C ALA A 37 5.56 1.59 1.84
N VAL A 38 5.74 2.60 2.69
CA VAL A 38 6.99 3.31 2.90
C VAL A 38 7.35 3.15 4.37
N ARG A 39 8.58 2.69 4.64
CA ARG A 39 9.08 2.50 6.00
C ARG A 39 10.51 2.98 6.11
N TYR A 40 10.82 3.71 7.16
CA TYR A 40 12.21 3.95 7.57
C TYR A 40 12.69 2.86 8.52
N SER A 41 13.84 2.25 8.22
CA SER A 41 14.53 1.30 9.09
C SER A 41 15.68 2.02 9.78
N LEU A 42 15.58 2.20 11.11
CA LEU A 42 16.67 2.72 11.93
C LEU A 42 17.88 1.78 11.92
N THR A 43 17.64 0.47 11.94
CA THR A 43 18.69 -0.57 11.93
C THR A 43 19.53 -0.51 10.67
N ASP A 44 18.90 -0.33 9.50
CA ASP A 44 19.60 -0.31 8.22
C ASP A 44 20.01 1.11 7.79
N ASN A 45 19.52 2.13 8.52
CA ASN A 45 19.59 3.54 8.16
C ASN A 45 19.12 3.80 6.71
N ARG A 46 17.97 3.22 6.36
CA ARG A 46 17.41 3.22 4.98
C ARG A 46 15.90 3.38 4.96
N THR A 47 15.41 4.03 3.92
CA THR A 47 13.98 4.05 3.57
C THR A 47 13.69 2.93 2.57
N TYR A 48 12.71 2.09 2.90
CA TYR A 48 12.17 1.07 2.02
C TYR A 48 10.85 1.55 1.43
N ILE A 49 10.67 1.30 0.13
CA ILE A 49 9.41 1.52 -0.58
C ILE A 49 9.02 0.18 -1.20
N LEU A 50 7.84 -0.30 -0.84
CA LEU A 50 7.25 -1.53 -1.36
C LEU A 50 6.00 -1.17 -2.17
N ILE A 51 5.88 -1.69 -3.38
CA ILE A 51 4.73 -1.50 -4.25
C ILE A 51 4.22 -2.88 -4.65
N GLY A 52 2.94 -3.16 -4.41
CA GLY A 52 2.30 -4.44 -4.70
C GLY A 52 1.03 -4.28 -5.52
N SER A 53 0.74 -5.29 -6.35
CA SER A 53 -0.50 -5.42 -7.15
C SER A 53 -0.81 -6.90 -7.40
N PRO A 54 -2.06 -7.37 -7.15
CA PRO A 54 -3.13 -6.67 -6.42
C PRO A 54 -2.77 -6.51 -4.93
N VAL A 55 -3.61 -5.82 -4.15
CA VAL A 55 -3.32 -5.45 -2.75
C VAL A 55 -2.91 -6.67 -1.90
N ILE A 56 -1.77 -6.60 -1.22
CA ILE A 56 -1.35 -7.60 -0.22
C ILE A 56 -2.17 -7.37 1.05
N THR A 57 -3.15 -8.23 1.32
CA THR A 57 -4.08 -8.10 2.47
C THR A 57 -3.59 -8.73 3.77
N GLN A 58 -2.39 -9.33 3.80
CA GLN A 58 -1.83 -9.90 5.03
C GLN A 58 -1.06 -8.85 5.83
N GLU A 59 -1.66 -8.41 6.94
CA GLU A 59 -0.92 -7.91 8.08
C GLU A 59 -0.17 -9.09 8.73
N TYR A 60 1.13 -8.93 9.01
CA TYR A 60 1.94 -9.89 9.78
C TYR A 60 2.06 -9.44 11.23
#